data_AF-A0A1R1X8Z4-F1
#
_entry.id   AF-A0A1R1X8Z4-F1
#
_cell.length_a   1.000
_cell.length_b   1.000
_cell.length_c   1.000
_cell.angle_alpha   90.00
_cell.angle_beta   90.00
_cell.angle_gamma   90.00
#
_symmetry.space_group_name_H-M   'P 1'
#
loop_
_entity.id
_entity.type
_entity.pdbx_description
1 polymer ?
#
loop_
_entity_poly.entity_id
_entity_poly.type
_entity_poly.pdbx_seq_one_letter_code
_entity_poly.pdbx_strand_id
1 'polypeptide(L)'
;MDIDYNLLPSKFSGYQYDVNSASIWATKFRAVMNLKGVPNQDCIEIYKLWTEGQDAEWKSNTETQKDTKEWDIDNWLKEPVKLFVSVDKINTGDIITSSKMRKEGTESLQNFDEIFNDYLVTIPVKT
;
A
#
# COMPACT_ATOMS: atom_id res chain seq x y z
N MET A 1 -0.79 13.68 -26.26
CA MET A 1 -1.72 12.68 -25.72
C MET A 1 -2.41 13.33 -24.56
N ASP A 2 -3.72 13.53 -24.62
CA ASP A 2 -4.46 14.15 -23.52
C ASP A 2 -4.79 13.07 -22.49
N ILE A 3 -4.06 13.10 -21.37
CA ILE A 3 -4.35 12.24 -20.24
C ILE A 3 -5.55 12.83 -19.52
N ASP A 4 -6.67 12.12 -19.58
CA ASP A 4 -7.84 12.43 -18.75
C ASP A 4 -7.55 12.00 -17.31
N TYR A 5 -7.06 12.96 -16.52
CA TYR A 5 -6.70 12.76 -15.12
C TYR A 5 -7.89 12.31 -14.25
N ASN A 6 -9.14 12.44 -14.71
CA ASN A 6 -10.32 11.99 -13.97
C ASN A 6 -10.41 10.46 -13.86
N LEU A 7 -9.72 9.72 -14.73
CA LEU A 7 -9.69 8.25 -14.68
C LEU A 7 -8.61 7.72 -13.75
N LEU A 8 -7.64 8.55 -13.35
CA LEU A 8 -6.59 8.11 -12.44
C LEU A 8 -7.18 7.89 -11.04
N PRO A 9 -6.64 6.91 -10.28
CA PRO A 9 -6.95 6.83 -8.85
C PRO A 9 -6.53 8.13 -8.14
N SER A 10 -7.05 8.34 -6.94
CA SER A 10 -6.52 9.38 -6.03
C SER A 10 -5.00 9.24 -5.91
N LYS A 11 -4.27 10.34 -5.65
CA LYS A 11 -2.83 10.23 -5.39
C LYS A 11 -2.55 9.25 -4.26
N PHE A 12 -1.44 8.54 -4.36
CA PHE A 12 -0.99 7.61 -3.32
C PHE A 12 0.06 8.28 -2.45
N SER A 13 -0.12 8.24 -1.15
CA SER A 13 0.75 8.89 -0.18
C SER A 13 1.68 7.92 0.55
N GLY A 14 1.33 6.64 0.60
CA GLY A 14 2.03 5.63 1.39
C GLY A 14 1.61 5.61 2.87
N TYR A 15 0.64 6.42 3.27
CA TYR A 15 0.15 6.46 4.65
C TYR A 15 -1.12 5.64 4.86
N GLN A 16 -1.42 5.33 6.12
CA GLN A 16 -2.59 4.54 6.53
C GLN A 16 -3.96 5.15 6.13
N TYR A 17 -3.98 6.43 5.74
CA TYR A 17 -5.20 7.14 5.33
C TYR A 17 -5.43 7.12 3.82
N ASP A 18 -4.59 6.43 3.05
CA ASP A 18 -4.86 6.21 1.63
C ASP A 18 -6.13 5.39 1.42
N VAL A 19 -6.95 5.80 0.44
CA VAL A 19 -8.25 5.16 0.13
C VAL A 19 -8.07 3.71 -0.33
N ASN A 20 -6.95 3.40 -0.98
CA ASN A 20 -6.63 2.06 -1.48
C ASN A 20 -5.28 1.63 -0.91
N SER A 21 -5.12 0.35 -0.60
CA SER A 21 -3.80 -0.23 -0.34
C SER A 21 -2.89 -0.05 -1.55
N ALA A 22 -1.58 -0.08 -1.33
CA ALA A 22 -0.58 0.06 -2.40
C ALA A 22 -0.82 -0.91 -3.56
N SER A 23 -1.22 -2.16 -3.27
CA SER A 23 -1.48 -3.19 -4.29
C SER A 23 -2.69 -2.87 -5.17
N ILE A 24 -3.79 -2.42 -4.56
CA ILE A 24 -5.02 -2.03 -5.28
C ILE A 24 -4.74 -0.77 -6.09
N TRP A 25 -4.05 0.20 -5.50
CA TRP A 25 -3.69 1.45 -6.16
C TRP A 25 -2.83 1.20 -7.40
N ALA A 26 -1.76 0.42 -7.25
CA ALA A 26 -0.86 0.07 -8.35
C ALA A 26 -1.59 -0.63 -9.51
N THR A 27 -2.52 -1.54 -9.17
CA THR A 27 -3.34 -2.24 -10.15
C THR A 27 -4.24 -1.27 -10.93
N LYS A 28 -4.91 -0.35 -10.23
CA LYS A 28 -5.77 0.68 -10.85
C LYS A 28 -4.96 1.62 -11.74
N PHE A 29 -3.83 2.12 -11.23
CA PHE A 29 -2.94 2.99 -11.99
C PHE A 29 -2.48 2.32 -13.30
N ARG A 30 -2.00 1.07 -13.22
CA ARG A 30 -1.55 0.30 -14.38
C ARG A 30 -2.68 0.07 -15.39
N ALA A 31 -3.89 -0.22 -14.92
CA ALA A 31 -5.05 -0.40 -15.79
C ALA A 31 -5.38 0.87 -16.58
N VAL A 32 -5.31 2.05 -15.95
CA VAL A 32 -5.56 3.34 -16.62
C VAL A 32 -4.49 3.62 -17.67
N MET A 33 -3.21 3.40 -17.34
CA MET A 33 -2.10 3.58 -18.29
C MET A 33 -2.27 2.68 -19.52
N ASN A 34 -2.62 1.40 -19.30
CA ASN A 34 -2.85 0.44 -20.39
C ASN A 34 -4.06 0.81 -21.24
N LEU A 35 -5.18 1.23 -20.61
CA LEU A 35 -6.39 1.65 -21.32
C LEU A 35 -6.13 2.83 -22.23
N LYS A 36 -5.27 3.75 -21.80
CA LYS A 36 -4.88 4.92 -22.58
C LYS A 36 -3.76 4.63 -23.59
N GLY A 37 -3.08 3.49 -23.49
CA GLY A 37 -1.95 3.15 -24.36
C GLY A 37 -0.72 4.03 -24.10
N VAL A 38 -0.51 4.45 -22.85
CA VAL A 38 0.61 5.31 -22.47
C VAL A 38 1.92 4.51 -22.57
N PRO A 39 2.97 5.04 -23.24
CA PRO A 39 4.28 4.41 -23.28
C PRO A 39 4.87 4.20 -21.88
N ASN A 40 5.68 3.16 -21.71
CA ASN A 40 6.24 2.79 -20.41
C ASN A 40 7.02 3.92 -19.72
N GLN A 41 7.83 4.67 -20.48
CA GLN A 41 8.57 5.83 -19.96
C GLN A 41 7.63 6.93 -19.45
N ASP A 42 6.58 7.26 -20.22
CA ASP A 42 5.59 8.25 -19.79
C ASP A 42 4.81 7.77 -18.57
N CYS A 43 4.52 6.47 -18.46
CA CYS A 43 3.89 5.88 -17.27
C CYS A 43 4.72 6.10 -16.00
N ILE A 44 6.05 5.97 -16.11
CA ILE A 44 6.98 6.18 -14.99
C ILE A 44 6.94 7.64 -14.54
N GLU A 45 6.99 8.58 -15.47
CA GLU A 45 6.96 10.02 -15.15
C GLU A 45 5.61 10.43 -14.55
N ILE A 46 4.50 9.92 -15.09
CA ILE A 46 3.17 10.11 -14.49
C ILE A 46 3.14 9.50 -13.09
N TYR A 47 3.65 8.29 -12.92
CA TYR A 47 3.68 7.62 -11.62
C TYR A 47 4.46 8.45 -10.57
N LYS A 48 5.61 9.02 -10.95
CA LYS A 48 6.38 9.91 -10.06
C LYS A 48 5.60 11.17 -9.66
N LEU A 49 4.88 11.76 -10.61
CA LEU A 49 4.07 12.96 -10.37
C LEU A 49 2.75 12.67 -9.62
N TRP A 50 2.23 11.43 -9.71
CA TRP A 50 0.91 11.05 -9.20
C TRP A 50 0.93 10.44 -7.80
N THR A 51 1.98 10.75 -7.05
CA THR A 51 2.20 10.28 -5.67
C THR A 51 2.71 11.41 -4.81
N GLU A 52 2.54 11.25 -3.50
CA GLU A 52 2.93 12.24 -2.50
C GLU A 52 3.40 11.55 -1.22
N GLY A 53 3.67 12.33 -0.18
CA GLY A 53 3.97 11.78 1.15
C GLY A 53 5.17 10.84 1.18
N GLN A 54 5.04 9.76 1.95
CA GLN A 54 6.07 8.77 2.19
C GLN A 54 6.51 8.03 0.93
N ASP A 55 5.59 7.79 -0.02
CA ASP A 55 5.96 7.15 -1.29
C ASP A 55 6.82 8.06 -2.16
N ALA A 56 6.52 9.37 -2.21
CA ALA A 56 7.35 10.35 -2.92
C ALA A 56 8.75 10.48 -2.29
N GLU A 57 8.84 10.52 -0.96
CA GLU A 57 10.13 10.53 -0.24
C GLU A 57 10.95 9.27 -0.52
N TRP A 58 10.32 8.09 -0.46
CA TRP A 58 10.97 6.82 -0.76
C TRP A 58 11.50 6.76 -2.19
N LYS A 59 10.77 7.29 -3.17
CA LYS A 59 11.23 7.35 -4.55
C LYS A 59 12.47 8.20 -4.73
N SER A 60 12.47 9.41 -4.18
CA SER A 60 13.63 10.30 -4.22
C SER A 60 14.88 9.62 -3.63
N ASN A 61 14.72 8.92 -2.51
CA ASN A 61 15.79 8.12 -1.91
C ASN A 61 16.21 6.92 -2.78
N THR A 62 15.26 6.27 -3.46
CA THR A 62 15.54 5.10 -4.29
C THR A 62 16.30 5.46 -5.55
N GLU A 63 15.95 6.57 -6.21
CA GLU A 63 16.64 7.06 -7.41
C GLU A 63 18.10 7.47 -7.12
N THR A 64 18.40 7.88 -5.88
CA THR A 64 19.77 8.24 -5.47
C THR A 64 20.61 7.05 -5.04
N GLN A 65 19.99 5.98 -4.54
CA GLN A 65 20.67 4.83 -3.94
C GLN A 65 20.76 3.60 -4.84
N LYS A 66 19.86 3.47 -5.83
CA LYS A 66 19.80 2.32 -6.74
C LYS A 66 19.95 2.78 -8.18
N ASP A 67 20.51 1.92 -9.04
CA ASP A 67 20.42 2.12 -10.48
C ASP A 67 19.02 1.78 -10.97
N THR A 68 18.16 2.80 -11.00
CA THR A 68 16.76 2.70 -11.41
C THR A 68 16.57 3.00 -12.90
N LYS A 69 17.64 3.27 -13.64
CA LYS A 69 17.57 3.66 -15.06
C LYS A 69 16.97 2.57 -15.96
N GLU A 70 17.14 1.31 -15.57
CA GLU A 70 16.60 0.16 -16.28
C GLU A 70 15.23 -0.30 -15.74
N TRP A 71 14.69 0.36 -14.71
CA TRP A 71 13.42 -0.04 -14.14
C TRP A 71 12.26 0.33 -15.04
N ASP A 72 11.42 -0.65 -15.34
CA ASP A 72 10.13 -0.41 -15.96
C ASP A 72 9.06 0.01 -14.94
N ILE A 73 7.89 0.43 -15.42
CA ILE A 73 6.77 0.77 -14.55
C ILE A 73 6.35 -0.38 -13.63
N ASP A 74 6.49 -1.64 -14.04
CA ASP A 74 6.10 -2.78 -13.23
C ASP A 74 7.09 -3.00 -12.06
N ASN A 75 8.38 -2.71 -12.26
CA ASN A 75 9.36 -2.61 -11.18
C ASN A 75 8.99 -1.49 -10.20
N TRP A 76 8.71 -0.30 -10.73
CA TRP A 76 8.33 0.88 -9.93
C TRP A 76 7.04 0.70 -9.14
N LEU A 77 6.08 -0.08 -9.64
CA LEU A 77 4.82 -0.36 -8.95
C LEU A 77 4.95 -1.52 -7.94
N LYS A 78 5.89 -2.46 -8.12
CA LYS A 78 6.08 -3.60 -7.19
C LYS A 78 6.79 -3.23 -5.90
N GLU A 79 7.74 -2.31 -5.95
CA GLU A 79 8.56 -1.95 -4.79
C GLU A 79 7.78 -1.21 -3.69
N PRO A 80 6.91 -0.21 -3.98
CA PRO A 80 6.00 0.38 -3.01
C PRO A 80 5.06 -0.66 -2.42
N VAL A 81 4.58 -1.61 -3.22
CA VAL A 81 3.77 -2.72 -2.71
C VAL A 81 4.57 -3.50 -1.67
N LYS A 82 5.85 -3.81 -1.87
CA LYS A 82 6.66 -4.47 -0.83
C LYS A 82 6.86 -3.59 0.40
N LEU A 83 7.13 -2.30 0.21
CA LEU A 83 7.37 -1.34 1.29
C LEU A 83 6.12 -1.18 2.16
N PHE A 84 4.97 -0.93 1.55
CA PHE A 84 3.72 -0.66 2.26
C PHE A 84 2.95 -1.92 2.62
N VAL A 85 3.13 -3.05 1.92
CA VAL A 85 2.66 -4.36 2.42
C VAL A 85 3.50 -4.81 3.61
N SER A 86 4.78 -4.42 3.72
CA SER A 86 5.54 -4.66 4.94
C SER A 86 5.07 -3.79 6.12
N VAL A 87 4.46 -2.62 5.85
CA VAL A 87 3.74 -1.83 6.85
C VAL A 87 2.35 -2.43 7.15
N ASP A 88 1.67 -3.02 6.17
CA ASP A 88 0.48 -3.86 6.42
C ASP A 88 0.84 -5.14 7.21
N LYS A 89 2.09 -5.62 7.15
CA LYS A 89 2.64 -6.65 8.04
C LYS A 89 3.09 -6.12 9.39
N ILE A 90 3.22 -4.82 9.60
CA ILE A 90 3.27 -4.25 10.96
C ILE A 90 1.86 -4.32 11.60
N ASN A 91 0.81 -4.48 10.78
CA ASN A 91 -0.54 -4.85 11.21
C ASN A 91 -0.83 -6.36 11.15
N THR A 92 0.17 -7.25 11.07
CA THR A 92 -0.08 -8.63 11.51
C THR A 92 -0.15 -8.59 13.03
N GLY A 93 -1.26 -9.04 13.60
CA GLY A 93 -1.44 -9.03 15.04
C GLY A 93 -0.22 -9.62 15.74
N ASP A 94 0.13 -9.04 16.88
CA ASP A 94 1.29 -9.47 17.64
C ASP A 94 0.86 -9.93 19.03
N ILE A 95 1.67 -10.81 19.63
CA ILE A 95 1.35 -11.42 20.93
C ILE A 95 1.33 -10.35 22.04
N ILE A 96 2.08 -9.26 21.91
CA ILE A 96 2.12 -8.17 22.89
C ILE A 96 0.79 -7.40 22.86
N THR A 97 0.26 -7.07 21.69
CA THR A 97 -1.04 -6.41 21.57
C THR A 97 -2.18 -7.34 22.01
N SER A 98 -2.16 -8.62 21.59
CA SER A 98 -3.12 -9.63 22.10
C SER A 98 -3.11 -9.71 23.62
N SER A 99 -1.93 -9.70 24.25
CA SER A 99 -1.80 -9.76 25.72
C SER A 99 -2.40 -8.54 26.46
N LYS A 100 -2.58 -7.42 25.75
CA LYS A 100 -3.11 -6.17 26.28
C LYS A 100 -4.61 -6.00 26.03
N MET A 101 -5.23 -6.81 25.18
CA MET A 101 -6.68 -6.77 24.96
C MET A 101 -7.41 -7.10 26.26
N ARG A 102 -8.41 -6.29 26.59
CA ARG A 102 -9.25 -6.45 27.79
C ARG A 102 -10.67 -6.14 27.41
N LYS A 103 -11.60 -6.78 28.12
CA LYS A 103 -13.01 -6.46 27.97
C LYS A 103 -13.28 -5.05 28.48
N GLU A 104 -13.84 -4.15 27.67
CA GLU A 104 -14.13 -2.77 28.04
C GLU A 104 -15.62 -2.53 28.35
N GLY A 105 -15.88 -1.73 29.39
CA GLY A 105 -17.21 -1.22 29.72
C GLY A 105 -18.31 -2.29 29.77
N THR A 106 -19.41 -2.01 29.05
CA THR A 106 -20.64 -2.82 29.02
C THR A 106 -20.68 -3.86 27.90
N GLU A 107 -19.60 -4.09 27.16
CA GLU A 107 -19.63 -5.08 26.09
C GLU A 107 -19.90 -6.50 26.62
N SER A 108 -20.55 -7.34 25.82
CA SER A 108 -20.77 -8.73 26.16
C SER A 108 -19.47 -9.52 26.03
N LEU A 109 -19.36 -10.61 26.79
CA LEU A 109 -18.21 -11.51 26.67
C LEU A 109 -18.13 -12.12 25.25
N GLN A 110 -19.28 -12.42 24.65
CA GLN A 110 -19.37 -12.96 23.31
C GLN A 110 -18.78 -12.00 22.25
N ASN A 111 -19.10 -10.71 22.34
CA ASN A 111 -18.57 -9.72 21.41
C ASN A 111 -17.06 -9.56 21.58
N PHE A 112 -16.56 -9.59 22.82
CA PHE A 112 -15.12 -9.58 23.08
C PHE A 112 -14.43 -10.81 22.49
N ASP A 113 -15.01 -12.00 22.66
CA ASP A 113 -14.46 -13.25 22.15
C ASP A 113 -14.40 -13.26 20.61
N GLU A 114 -15.43 -12.72 19.94
CA GLU A 114 -15.43 -12.57 18.48
C GLU A 114 -14.27 -11.67 18.02
N ILE A 115 -14.13 -10.48 18.61
CA ILE A 115 -13.05 -9.53 18.29
C ILE A 115 -11.66 -10.11 18.61
N PHE A 116 -11.53 -10.81 19.74
CA PHE A 116 -10.27 -11.42 20.16
C PHE A 116 -9.86 -12.56 19.21
N ASN A 117 -10.80 -13.42 18.82
CA ASN A 117 -10.52 -14.50 17.87
C ASN A 117 -10.18 -13.98 16.48
N ASP A 118 -10.89 -12.95 16.00
CA ASP A 118 -10.58 -12.30 14.73
C ASP A 118 -9.15 -11.71 14.76
N TYR A 119 -8.74 -11.13 15.88
CA TYR A 119 -7.38 -10.63 16.06
C TYR A 119 -6.34 -11.77 16.05
N LEU A 120 -6.60 -12.89 16.71
CA LEU A 120 -5.67 -14.04 16.74
C LEU A 120 -5.37 -14.60 15.35
N VAL A 121 -6.36 -14.60 14.44
CA VAL A 121 -6.18 -15.07 13.05
C VAL A 121 -5.20 -14.18 12.26
N THR A 122 -4.99 -12.93 12.69
CA THR A 122 -4.02 -12.01 12.08
C THR A 122 -2.58 -12.23 12.54
N ILE A 123 -2.36 -13.06 13.58
CA ILE A 123 -1.02 -13.37 14.09
C ILE A 123 -0.33 -14.40 13.18
N PRO A 124 0.90 -14.14 12.67
CA PRO A 124 1.56 -15.05 11.75
C PRO A 124 1.91 -16.38 12.43
N VAL A 125 1.46 -17.50 11.86
CA VAL A 125 1.88 -18.84 12.30
C VAL A 125 3.19 -19.18 11.59
N LYS A 126 4.21 -19.57 12.36
CA LYS A 126 5.49 -20.02 11.81
C LYS A 126 5.27 -21.42 11.20
N THR A 127 5.14 -21.50 9.87
CA THR A 127 5.21 -22.75 9.09
C THR A 127 6.63 -23.22 8.90
#